data_AF-A0A526Z8S7-F1
#
_entry.id   AF-A0A526Z8S7-F1
#
_cell.length_a   1.000
_cell.length_b   1.000
_cell.length_c   1.000
_cell.angle_alpha   90.00
_cell.angle_beta   90.00
_cell.angle_gamma   90.00
#
_symmetry.space_group_name_H-M   'P 1'
#
loop_
_entity.id
_entity.type
_entity.pdbx_description
1 polymer ?
#
loop_
_entity_poly.entity_id
_entity_poly.type
_entity_poly.pdbx_seq_one_letter_code
_entity_poly.pdbx_strand_id
1 'polypeptide(L)'
;MAYETIIVETRGKVGLITLNRPKALNALNSQVLADVVAAVNGFCANADIGAMVITGSEKAFAAGADIKEMQAISFVDAYVQDFFIGWEELTRARKPVIAAVAGYA
;
A
#
# COMPACT_ATOMS: atom_id res chain seq x y z
N MET A 1 12.34 0.83 -10.16
CA MET A 1 11.75 -0.52 -10.02
C MET A 1 10.32 -0.43 -10.54
N ALA A 2 9.87 -1.40 -11.33
CA ALA A 2 8.48 -1.47 -11.74
C ALA A 2 7.69 -2.19 -10.64
N TYR A 3 6.62 -1.59 -10.15
CA TYR A 3 5.70 -2.21 -9.20
C TYR A 3 4.56 -2.89 -9.95
N GLU A 4 3.96 -3.92 -9.36
CA GLU A 4 2.91 -4.70 -10.01
C GLU A 4 1.51 -4.15 -9.70
N THR A 5 1.32 -3.61 -8.50
CA THR A 5 0.01 -3.29 -7.95
C THR A 5 -0.20 -1.81 -7.63
N ILE A 6 0.84 -0.98 -7.80
CA ILE A 6 0.79 0.47 -7.56
C ILE A 6 1.44 1.25 -8.72
N ILE A 7 1.06 2.52 -8.83
CA ILE A 7 1.76 3.51 -9.65
C ILE A 7 2.41 4.50 -8.70
N VAL A 8 3.66 4.88 -8.98
CA VAL A 8 4.43 5.81 -8.15
C VAL A 8 4.88 7.01 -8.98
N GLU A 9 4.62 8.20 -8.47
CA GLU A 9 5.02 9.47 -9.06
C GLU A 9 5.72 10.35 -8.02
N THR A 10 6.56 11.29 -8.48
CA THR A 10 7.08 12.38 -7.63
C THR A 10 6.58 13.70 -8.16
N ARG A 11 5.94 14.49 -7.29
CA ARG A 11 5.38 15.81 -7.60
C ARG A 11 6.04 16.85 -6.70
N GLY A 12 7.11 17.47 -7.19
CA GLY A 12 7.94 18.36 -6.36
C GLY A 12 8.55 17.59 -5.19
N LYS A 13 8.23 18.01 -3.96
CA LYS A 13 8.70 17.35 -2.71
C LYS A 13 7.73 16.28 -2.18
N VAL A 14 6.74 15.86 -2.97
CA VAL A 14 5.71 14.90 -2.54
C VAL A 14 5.81 13.62 -3.36
N GLY A 15 5.92 12.49 -2.70
CA GLY A 15 5.75 11.17 -3.32
C GLY A 15 4.26 10.82 -3.41
N LEU A 16 3.78 10.41 -4.57
CA LEU A 16 2.40 9.95 -4.78
C LEU A 16 2.41 8.46 -5.08
N ILE A 17 1.67 7.69 -4.27
CA ILE A 17 1.43 6.26 -4.44
C ILE A 17 -0.04 6.08 -4.75
N THR A 18 -0.34 5.50 -5.92
CA THR A 18 -1.71 5.21 -6.34
C THR A 18 -1.89 3.69 -6.42
N LEU A 19 -2.80 3.15 -5.61
CA LEU A 19 -3.20 1.74 -5.70
C LEU A 19 -3.82 1.46 -7.08
N ASN A 20 -3.31 0.45 -7.76
CA ASN A 20 -3.61 0.16 -9.17
C ASN A 20 -4.01 -1.31 -9.37
N ARG A 21 -5.07 -1.74 -8.67
CA ARG A 21 -5.75 -3.02 -8.90
C ARG A 21 -7.23 -2.78 -9.27
N PRO A 22 -7.52 -2.10 -10.40
CA PRO A 22 -8.89 -1.67 -10.72
C PRO A 22 -9.88 -2.83 -10.87
N LYS A 23 -9.42 -3.99 -11.36
CA LYS A 23 -10.25 -5.20 -11.50
C LYS A 23 -10.74 -5.77 -10.16
N ALA A 24 -10.03 -5.48 -9.08
CA ALA A 24 -10.35 -5.90 -7.72
C ALA A 24 -10.78 -4.72 -6.83
N LEU A 25 -11.13 -3.56 -7.43
CA LEU A 25 -11.45 -2.33 -6.69
C LEU A 25 -10.40 -1.97 -5.62
N ASN A 26 -9.12 -2.18 -5.95
CA ASN A 26 -7.99 -1.95 -5.04
C ASN A 26 -8.02 -2.76 -3.73
N ALA A 27 -8.65 -3.93 -3.71
CA ALA A 27 -8.54 -4.86 -2.59
C ALA A 27 -7.06 -5.10 -2.22
N LEU A 28 -6.76 -5.16 -0.93
CA LEU A 28 -5.39 -5.32 -0.43
C LEU A 28 -4.99 -6.81 -0.43
N ASN A 29 -3.75 -7.10 -0.83
CA ASN A 29 -3.13 -8.42 -0.75
C ASN A 29 -1.65 -8.30 -0.37
N SER A 30 -0.94 -9.41 -0.18
CA SER A 30 0.48 -9.38 0.20
C SER A 30 1.38 -8.66 -0.83
N GLN A 31 1.05 -8.70 -2.13
CA GLN A 31 1.81 -7.96 -3.15
C GLN A 31 1.59 -6.44 -3.05
N VAL A 32 0.36 -5.98 -2.77
CA VAL A 32 0.09 -4.55 -2.50
C VAL A 32 0.86 -4.08 -1.28
N LEU A 33 0.89 -4.88 -0.22
CA LEU A 33 1.69 -4.59 0.97
C LEU A 33 3.17 -4.41 0.60
N ALA A 34 3.75 -5.38 -0.10
CA ALA A 34 5.15 -5.35 -0.49
C ALA A 34 5.49 -4.12 -1.36
N ASP A 35 4.66 -3.83 -2.36
CA ASP A 35 4.84 -2.69 -3.27
C ASP A 35 4.73 -1.35 -2.53
N VAL A 36 3.71 -1.18 -1.67
CA VAL A 36 3.48 0.07 -0.91
C VAL A 36 4.62 0.31 0.06
N VAL A 37 5.03 -0.71 0.83
CA VAL A 37 6.13 -0.59 1.80
C VAL A 37 7.44 -0.27 1.09
N ALA A 38 7.74 -0.92 -0.03
CA ALA A 38 8.92 -0.63 -0.83
C ALA A 38 8.93 0.83 -1.33
N ALA A 39 7.79 1.33 -1.83
CA ALA A 39 7.65 2.72 -2.28
C ALA A 39 7.83 3.73 -1.13
N VAL A 40 7.21 3.48 0.02
CA VAL A 40 7.31 4.34 1.22
C VAL A 40 8.75 4.36 1.75
N ASN A 41 9.42 3.21 1.81
CA ASN A 41 10.82 3.13 2.22
C ASN A 41 11.73 3.90 1.25
N GLY A 42 11.50 3.76 -0.06
CA GLY A 42 12.21 4.53 -1.09
C GLY A 42 12.04 6.05 -0.92
N PHE A 43 10.82 6.50 -0.66
CA PHE A 43 10.55 7.92 -0.41
C PHE A 43 11.10 8.41 0.93
N CYS A 44 11.12 7.57 1.97
CA CYS A 44 11.75 7.90 3.25
C CYS A 44 13.26 8.09 3.12
N ALA A 45 13.93 7.30 2.27
CA ALA A 45 15.36 7.41 2.00
C ALA A 45 15.74 8.62 1.12
N ASN A 46 14.82 9.12 0.29
CA ASN A 46 15.08 10.24 -0.61
C ASN A 46 14.99 11.61 0.11
N ALA A 47 16.09 12.33 0.25
CA ALA A 47 16.14 13.63 0.94
C ALA A 47 15.26 14.74 0.31
N ASP A 48 14.94 14.64 -0.98
CA ASP A 48 14.11 15.64 -1.69
C ASP A 48 12.62 15.52 -1.38
N ILE A 49 12.19 14.38 -0.81
CA ILE A 49 10.79 14.13 -0.46
C ILE A 49 10.53 14.58 0.98
N GLY A 50 9.53 15.44 1.16
CA GLY A 50 9.07 15.92 2.47
C GLY A 50 7.81 15.19 2.99
N ALA A 51 6.98 14.65 2.10
CA ALA A 51 5.75 13.95 2.47
C ALA A 51 5.33 12.94 1.38
N MET A 52 4.41 12.03 1.73
CA MET A 52 3.83 11.05 0.82
C MET A 52 2.30 11.14 0.85
N VAL A 53 1.68 10.88 -0.30
CA VAL A 53 0.23 10.68 -0.42
C VAL A 53 0.00 9.26 -0.93
N ILE A 54 -0.88 8.51 -0.27
CA ILE A 54 -1.40 7.24 -0.75
C ILE A 54 -2.85 7.46 -1.15
N THR A 55 -3.23 7.02 -2.34
CA THR A 55 -4.59 7.14 -2.88
C THR A 55 -4.97 5.89 -3.68
N GLY A 56 -6.25 5.78 -4.05
CA GLY A 56 -6.74 4.80 -5.00
C GLY A 56 -7.36 5.46 -6.22
N SER A 57 -8.46 4.87 -6.69
CA SER A 57 -9.27 5.40 -7.79
C SER A 57 -10.43 6.26 -7.27
N GLU A 58 -11.12 6.98 -8.16
CA GLU A 58 -12.34 7.72 -7.81
C GLU A 58 -13.44 6.82 -7.23
N LYS A 59 -13.52 5.58 -7.72
CA LYS A 59 -14.54 4.60 -7.30
C LYS A 59 -14.20 3.91 -5.98
N ALA A 60 -12.91 3.67 -5.72
CA ALA A 60 -12.44 2.97 -4.55
C ALA A 60 -11.00 3.36 -4.23
N PHE A 61 -10.77 3.76 -2.99
CA PHE A 61 -9.45 3.83 -2.37
C PHE A 61 -8.89 2.41 -2.31
N ALA A 62 -9.52 1.55 -1.50
CA ALA A 62 -9.25 0.13 -1.38
C ALA A 62 -10.50 -0.60 -0.86
N ALA A 63 -11.16 -1.42 -1.69
CA ALA A 63 -12.36 -2.14 -1.29
C ALA A 63 -12.02 -3.47 -0.58
N GLY A 64 -11.56 -3.38 0.66
CA GLY A 64 -11.30 -4.55 1.53
C GLY A 64 -10.01 -5.31 1.19
N ALA A 65 -10.01 -6.62 1.48
CA ALA A 65 -8.86 -7.51 1.29
C ALA A 65 -9.18 -8.63 0.27
N ASP A 66 -8.13 -9.19 -0.33
CA ASP A 66 -8.25 -10.26 -1.32
C ASP A 66 -8.64 -11.58 -0.64
N ILE A 67 -9.94 -11.89 -0.67
CA ILE A 67 -10.51 -13.07 -0.02
C ILE A 67 -9.86 -14.36 -0.55
N LYS A 68 -9.42 -14.40 -1.82
CA LYS A 68 -8.78 -15.60 -2.38
C LYS A 68 -7.46 -15.92 -1.71
N GLU A 69 -6.70 -14.89 -1.34
CA GLU A 69 -5.45 -15.04 -0.59
C GLU A 69 -5.75 -15.53 0.83
N MET A 70 -6.74 -14.93 1.48
CA MET A 70 -7.10 -15.28 2.86
C MET A 70 -7.73 -16.67 3.00
N GLN A 71 -8.45 -17.16 1.98
CA GLN A 71 -9.13 -18.46 2.01
C GLN A 71 -8.19 -19.65 2.18
N ALA A 72 -6.95 -19.53 1.71
CA ALA A 72 -5.97 -20.61 1.75
C ALA A 72 -5.20 -20.68 3.09
N ILE A 73 -5.37 -19.70 3.97
CA ILE A 73 -4.53 -19.52 5.16
C ILE A 73 -5.20 -20.17 6.36
N SER A 74 -4.50 -21.13 7.00
CA SER A 74 -4.97 -21.72 8.24
C SER A 74 -4.72 -20.79 9.44
N PHE A 75 -5.41 -21.03 10.55
CA PHE A 75 -5.14 -20.30 11.81
C PHE A 75 -3.68 -20.38 12.23
N VAL A 76 -3.06 -21.56 12.12
CA VAL A 76 -1.67 -21.78 12.53
C VAL A 76 -0.72 -20.99 11.63
N ASP A 77 -0.94 -21.01 10.31
CA ASP A 77 -0.11 -20.26 9.37
C ASP A 77 -0.23 -18.75 9.61
N ALA A 78 -1.46 -18.25 9.77
CA ALA A 78 -1.72 -16.84 10.06
C ALA A 78 -1.01 -16.36 11.33
N TYR A 79 -1.04 -17.18 12.39
CA TYR A 79 -0.39 -16.86 13.66
C TYR A 79 1.13 -16.92 13.57
N VAL A 80 1.69 -17.98 12.98
CA VAL A 80 3.14 -18.19 12.92
C VAL A 80 3.82 -17.20 11.97
N GLN A 81 3.17 -16.86 10.86
CA GLN A 81 3.71 -15.91 9.87
C GLN A 81 3.46 -14.46 10.24
N ASP A 82 2.63 -14.21 11.27
CA ASP A 82 2.15 -12.88 11.63
C ASP A 82 1.63 -12.13 10.39
N PHE A 83 0.60 -12.71 9.77
CA PHE A 83 0.24 -12.50 8.36
C PHE A 83 0.14 -11.02 7.89
N PHE A 84 -0.15 -10.08 8.79
CA PHE A 84 -0.26 -8.66 8.47
C PHE A 84 0.90 -7.78 8.98
N ILE A 85 1.93 -8.36 9.60
CA ILE A 85 3.02 -7.63 10.28
C ILE A 85 3.72 -6.60 9.39
N GLY A 86 3.82 -6.87 8.08
CA GLY A 86 4.47 -5.94 7.15
C GLY A 86 3.78 -4.57 7.09
N TRP A 87 2.49 -4.47 7.43
CA TRP A 87 1.81 -3.17 7.52
C TRP A 87 2.33 -2.31 8.67
N GLU A 88 2.98 -2.88 9.69
CA GLU A 88 3.65 -2.08 10.72
C GLU A 88 4.84 -1.29 10.15
N GLU A 89 5.48 -1.74 9.08
CA GLU A 89 6.55 -0.95 8.46
C GLU A 89 6.04 0.36 7.89
N LEU A 90 4.82 0.35 7.32
CA LEU A 90 4.16 1.57 6.86
C LEU A 90 3.94 2.56 8.01
N THR A 91 3.56 2.08 9.20
CA THR A 91 3.32 2.95 10.36
C THR A 91 4.61 3.51 10.96
N ARG A 92 5.76 2.90 10.67
CA ARG A 92 7.09 3.39 11.06
C ARG A 92 7.69 4.42 10.10
N ALA A 93 6.97 4.82 9.04
CA ALA A 93 7.44 5.85 8.12
C ALA A 93 7.79 7.15 8.87
N ARG A 94 9.02 7.64 8.71
CA ARG A 94 9.51 8.83 9.43
C ARG A 94 8.98 10.15 8.86
N LYS A 95 8.48 10.12 7.63
CA LYS A 95 7.94 11.29 6.93
C LYS A 95 6.43 11.20 6.91
N PRO A 96 5.69 12.34 6.95
CA PRO A 96 4.24 12.33 6.91
C PRO A 96 3.69 11.52 5.73
N VAL A 97 2.75 10.62 6.02
CA VAL A 97 1.96 9.87 5.04
C VAL A 97 0.51 10.32 5.15
N ILE A 98 -0.08 10.72 4.04
CA ILE A 98 -1.47 11.19 3.96
C ILE A 98 -2.26 10.21 3.10
N ALA A 99 -3.37 9.68 3.63
CA ALA A 99 -4.33 8.93 2.83
C ALA A 99 -5.33 9.90 2.18
N ALA A 100 -5.37 9.92 0.85
CA ALA A 100 -6.40 10.63 0.08
C ALA A 100 -7.50 9.65 -0.30
N VAL A 101 -8.55 9.58 0.52
CA VAL A 101 -9.60 8.56 0.39
C VAL A 101 -10.74 9.06 -0.50
N ALA A 102 -11.05 8.31 -1.55
CA ALA A 102 -12.22 8.49 -2.40
C ALA A 102 -12.95 7.15 -2.58
N GLY A 103 -14.29 7.18 -2.62
CA GLY A 103 -15.08 5.96 -2.78
C GLY A 103 -14.95 4.98 -1.61
N TYR A 104 -14.92 3.67 -1.90
CA TYR A 104 -14.80 2.61 -0.89
C TYR A 104 -13.42 2.54 -0.24
N ALA A 105 -13.38 2.41 1.09
CA ALA A 105 -12.19 2.23 1.92
C ALA A 105 -12.46 1.24 3.06
#